data_AF-A0A348S257-F1
#
_entry.id   AF-A0A348S257-F1
#
_cell.length_a   1.000
_cell.length_b   1.000
_cell.length_c   1.000
_cell.angle_alpha   90.00
_cell.angle_beta   90.00
_cell.angle_gamma   90.00
#
_symmetry.space_group_name_H-M   'P 1'
#
loop_
_entity.id
_entity.type
_entity.pdbx_description
1 polymer ?
#
loop_
_entity_poly.entity_id
_entity_poly.type
_entity_poly.pdbx_seq_one_letter_code
_entity_poly.pdbx_strand_id
1 'polypeptide(L)'
;MPGIFCWPGMIAASQNELAPVSTLDVFPTLVTLAGGRVPSDRSIDGRDIGAYLFSRHSSKSLSPFKFFFSASDNKPSALRMGAWKLHVRLYSQTGNNYGFGASRDSPLLFQVEQDLGERFDRAKEQENVVAHMLHQLRAFEEQVLEEGTFWTSDQASR
;
A
#
# COMPACT_ATOMS: atom_id res chain seq x y z
N MET A 1 -5.83 -7.92 -8.23
CA MET A 1 -7.11 -7.32 -8.69
C MET A 1 -6.87 -6.69 -10.06
N PRO A 2 -7.79 -6.83 -11.03
CA PRO A 2 -7.74 -6.04 -12.25
C PRO A 2 -8.18 -4.58 -11.97
N GLY A 3 -7.58 -3.62 -12.66
CA GLY A 3 -7.95 -2.20 -12.61
C GLY A 3 -7.91 -1.61 -14.02
N ILE A 4 -8.93 -0.83 -14.39
CA ILE A 4 -9.06 -0.21 -15.71
C ILE A 4 -9.49 1.24 -15.54
N PHE A 5 -8.77 2.16 -16.19
CA PHE A 5 -9.15 3.56 -16.30
C PHE A 5 -9.51 3.86 -17.76
N CYS A 6 -10.66 4.51 -17.99
CA CYS A 6 -11.12 4.87 -19.34
C CYS A 6 -11.60 6.32 -19.33
N TRP A 7 -10.95 7.17 -20.12
CA TRP A 7 -11.38 8.55 -20.34
C TRP A 7 -11.08 8.96 -21.80
N PRO A 8 -12.08 8.88 -22.69
CA PRO A 8 -11.91 9.23 -24.09
C PRO A 8 -11.36 10.65 -24.28
N GLY A 9 -10.35 10.78 -25.14
CA GLY A 9 -9.70 12.06 -25.44
C GLY A 9 -8.65 12.51 -24.41
N MET A 10 -8.59 11.88 -23.23
CA MET A 10 -7.64 12.22 -22.16
C MET A 10 -6.64 11.10 -21.90
N ILE A 11 -7.12 9.88 -21.69
CA ILE A 11 -6.29 8.69 -21.51
C ILE A 11 -6.12 8.00 -22.86
N ALA A 12 -4.87 7.74 -23.25
CA ALA A 12 -4.58 7.03 -24.49
C ALA A 12 -5.13 5.59 -24.44
N ALA A 13 -5.73 5.15 -25.54
CA ALA A 13 -6.26 3.79 -25.64
C ALA A 13 -5.14 2.74 -25.61
N SER A 14 -5.49 1.53 -25.16
CA SER A 14 -4.63 0.34 -25.19
C SER A 14 -3.27 0.51 -24.51
N GLN A 15 -3.23 1.28 -23.43
CA GLN A 15 -2.04 1.41 -22.58
C GLN A 15 -2.06 0.37 -21.45
N ASN A 16 -0.88 -0.14 -21.10
CA ASN A 16 -0.68 -0.98 -19.92
C ASN A 16 0.26 -0.25 -18.97
N GLU A 17 -0.20 0.00 -17.75
CA GLU A 17 0.65 0.46 -16.64
C GLU A 17 0.94 -0.73 -15.72
N LEU A 18 2.22 -1.00 -15.47
CA LEU A 18 2.68 -2.09 -14.62
C LEU A 18 3.11 -1.60 -13.23
N ALA A 19 3.25 -0.27 -13.05
CA ALA A 19 3.50 0.32 -11.76
C ALA A 19 2.35 -0.01 -10.78
N PRO A 20 2.65 -0.38 -9.53
CA PRO A 20 1.63 -0.71 -8.55
C PRO A 20 0.81 0.53 -8.16
N VAL A 21 -0.51 0.32 -8.10
CA VAL A 21 -1.51 1.30 -7.70
C VAL A 21 -2.45 0.69 -6.66
N SER A 22 -3.09 1.55 -5.88
CA SER A 22 -4.05 1.19 -4.84
C SER A 22 -5.42 1.82 -5.12
N THR A 23 -6.49 1.22 -4.62
CA THR A 23 -7.80 1.88 -4.57
C THR A 23 -7.77 3.17 -3.75
N LEU A 24 -6.84 3.29 -2.80
CA LEU A 24 -6.61 4.52 -2.03
C LEU A 24 -6.14 5.68 -2.91
N ASP A 25 -5.47 5.39 -4.04
CA ASP A 25 -4.96 6.40 -4.98
C ASP A 25 -6.12 7.12 -5.73
N VAL A 26 -7.32 6.51 -5.78
CA VAL A 26 -8.48 7.08 -6.49
C VAL A 26 -8.91 8.41 -5.90
N PHE A 27 -8.98 8.51 -4.56
CA PHE A 27 -9.42 9.74 -3.88
C PHE A 27 -8.55 10.97 -4.23
N PRO A 28 -7.23 10.98 -3.93
CA PRO A 28 -6.40 12.15 -4.22
C PRO A 28 -6.30 12.43 -5.72
N THR A 29 -6.29 11.41 -6.57
CA THR A 29 -6.27 11.58 -8.03
C THR A 29 -7.52 12.32 -8.53
N LEU A 30 -8.71 11.91 -8.08
CA LEU A 30 -9.96 12.55 -8.50
C LEU A 30 -10.09 13.98 -7.94
N VAL A 31 -9.65 14.23 -6.70
CA VAL A 31 -9.63 15.57 -6.12
C VAL A 31 -8.74 16.51 -6.94
N THR A 32 -7.52 16.10 -7.30
CA THR A 32 -6.64 16.91 -8.15
C THR A 32 -7.26 17.14 -9.52
N LEU A 33 -7.85 16.10 -10.14
CA LEU A 33 -8.49 16.20 -11.45
C LEU A 33 -9.69 17.16 -11.48
N ALA A 34 -10.43 17.26 -10.38
CA ALA A 34 -11.51 18.21 -10.21
C ALA A 34 -11.03 19.65 -9.92
N GLY A 35 -9.71 19.90 -9.88
CA GLY A 35 -9.13 21.19 -9.50
C GLY A 35 -9.19 21.49 -8.00
N GLY A 36 -9.48 20.47 -7.18
CA GLY A 36 -9.51 20.58 -5.73
C GLY A 36 -8.11 20.51 -5.10
N ARG A 37 -8.08 20.61 -3.77
CA ARG A 37 -6.87 20.41 -2.96
C ARG A 37 -7.10 19.24 -2.01
N VAL A 38 -6.20 18.27 -2.05
CA VAL A 38 -6.22 17.16 -1.08
C VAL A 38 -6.04 17.74 0.33
N PRO A 39 -6.85 17.34 1.32
CA PRO A 39 -6.72 17.84 2.68
C PRO A 39 -5.31 17.61 3.24
N SER A 40 -4.77 18.62 3.92
CA SER A 40 -3.44 18.57 4.57
C SER A 40 -3.53 18.53 6.09
N ASP A 41 -4.75 18.48 6.65
CA ASP A 41 -5.06 18.42 8.08
C ASP A 41 -5.07 16.99 8.63
N ARG A 42 -4.92 15.99 7.75
CA ARG A 42 -4.93 14.57 8.07
C ARG A 42 -4.05 13.81 7.09
N SER A 43 -3.65 12.60 7.47
CA SER A 43 -2.90 11.73 6.58
C SER A 43 -3.80 11.15 5.50
N ILE A 44 -3.25 11.06 4.29
CA ILE A 44 -3.87 10.44 3.12
C ILE A 44 -2.88 9.42 2.57
N ASP A 45 -3.21 8.14 2.69
CA ASP A 45 -2.34 7.04 2.25
C ASP A 45 -2.26 6.89 0.72
N GLY A 46 -3.27 7.40 0.02
CA GLY A 46 -3.32 7.38 -1.44
C GLY A 46 -2.38 8.39 -2.07
N ARG A 47 -1.97 8.12 -3.31
CA ARG A 47 -1.16 8.99 -4.16
C ARG A 47 -1.97 9.49 -5.34
N ASP A 48 -1.69 10.72 -5.80
CA ASP A 48 -2.19 11.20 -7.08
C ASP A 48 -1.45 10.50 -8.23
N ILE A 49 -2.09 9.51 -8.85
CA ILE A 49 -1.51 8.70 -9.93
C ILE A 49 -1.77 9.29 -11.33
N GLY A 50 -2.16 10.57 -11.44
CA GLY A 50 -2.39 11.22 -12.73
C GLY A 50 -1.20 11.11 -13.69
N ALA A 51 0.03 11.02 -13.17
CA ALA A 51 1.23 10.80 -13.99
C ALA A 51 1.20 9.49 -14.79
N TYR A 52 0.61 8.42 -14.24
CA TYR A 52 0.43 7.15 -14.94
C TYR A 52 -0.73 7.20 -15.94
N LEU A 53 -1.77 8.00 -15.67
CA LEU A 53 -2.96 8.09 -16.52
C LEU A 53 -2.73 8.93 -17.78
N PHE A 54 -1.93 10.00 -17.68
CA PHE A 54 -1.78 11.01 -18.74
C PHE A 54 -0.33 11.14 -19.23
N SER A 55 0.38 10.02 -19.41
CA SER A 55 1.83 9.88 -19.69
C SER A 55 2.46 10.87 -20.71
N ARG A 56 1.66 11.55 -21.54
CA ARG A 56 2.10 12.66 -22.43
C ARG A 56 2.32 14.02 -21.74
N HIS A 57 1.90 14.22 -20.49
CA HIS A 57 1.85 15.54 -19.86
C HIS A 57 2.48 15.65 -18.46
N SER A 58 3.02 14.57 -17.90
CA SER A 58 3.52 14.58 -16.52
C SER A 58 5.02 14.31 -16.43
N SER A 59 5.78 15.31 -15.99
CA SER A 59 7.16 15.17 -15.51
C SER A 59 7.22 14.79 -14.02
N LYS A 60 6.07 14.57 -13.36
CA LYS A 60 6.03 14.32 -11.92
C LYS A 60 6.49 12.90 -11.62
N SER A 61 7.59 12.80 -10.87
CA SER A 61 7.98 11.57 -10.20
C SER A 61 6.98 11.27 -9.08
N LEU A 62 6.41 10.07 -9.10
CA LEU A 62 5.51 9.58 -8.07
C LEU A 62 6.32 9.09 -6.87
N SER A 63 5.80 9.31 -5.66
CA SER A 63 6.39 8.72 -4.47
C SER A 63 6.40 7.19 -4.57
N PRO A 64 7.43 6.52 -4.01
CA PRO A 64 7.51 5.06 -4.04
C PRO A 64 6.22 4.42 -3.50
N PHE A 65 5.72 3.40 -4.19
CA PHE A 65 4.51 2.72 -3.77
C PHE A 65 4.70 2.06 -2.41
N LYS A 66 3.81 2.39 -1.48
CA LYS A 66 3.68 1.73 -0.18
C LYS A 66 2.23 1.33 0.03
N PHE A 67 2.01 0.14 0.57
CA PHE A 67 0.66 -0.34 0.88
C PHE A 67 0.68 -1.25 2.09
N PHE A 68 -0.11 -0.89 3.09
CA PHE A 68 -0.30 -1.65 4.32
C PHE A 68 -1.50 -2.57 4.17
N PHE A 69 -1.30 -3.85 4.42
CA PHE A 69 -2.37 -4.84 4.46
C PHE A 69 -2.81 -5.01 5.90
N SER A 70 -4.12 -5.01 6.14
CA SER A 70 -4.71 -5.34 7.43
C SER A 70 -5.43 -6.68 7.36
N ALA A 71 -5.66 -7.26 8.53
CA ALA A 71 -6.52 -8.42 8.69
C ALA A 71 -7.89 -8.02 9.28
N SER A 72 -8.74 -8.99 9.60
CA SER A 72 -10.11 -8.75 10.07
C SER A 72 -10.23 -7.92 11.35
N ASP A 73 -9.17 -7.83 12.14
CA ASP A 73 -9.06 -7.01 13.35
C ASP A 73 -8.50 -5.60 13.08
N ASN A 74 -8.40 -5.20 11.80
CA ASN A 74 -7.81 -3.96 11.33
C ASN A 74 -6.34 -3.74 11.73
N LYS A 75 -5.65 -4.77 12.22
CA LYS A 75 -4.23 -4.68 12.54
C LYS A 75 -3.39 -5.01 11.30
N PRO A 76 -2.24 -4.35 11.11
CA PRO A 76 -1.36 -4.65 10.00
C PRO A 76 -0.88 -6.11 10.00
N SER A 77 -0.95 -6.76 8.85
CA SER A 77 -0.49 -8.13 8.61
C SER A 77 0.69 -8.18 7.66
N ALA A 78 0.76 -7.25 6.71
CA ALA A 78 1.84 -7.15 5.74
C ALA A 78 2.05 -5.70 5.27
N LEU A 79 3.22 -5.45 4.68
CA LEU A 79 3.58 -4.18 4.04
C LEU A 79 4.22 -4.47 2.69
N ARG A 80 3.73 -3.84 1.63
CA ARG A 80 4.42 -3.78 0.34
C ARG A 80 5.09 -2.42 0.17
N MET A 81 6.38 -2.42 -0.15
CA MET A 81 7.16 -1.23 -0.52
C MET A 81 7.93 -1.51 -1.81
N GLY A 82 7.49 -0.89 -2.91
CA GLY A 82 8.00 -1.19 -4.25
C GLY A 82 7.89 -2.68 -4.57
N ALA A 83 9.04 -3.30 -4.89
CA ALA A 83 9.15 -4.70 -5.25
C ALA A 83 9.13 -5.66 -4.05
N TRP A 84 9.20 -5.15 -2.81
CA TRP A 84 9.30 -5.99 -1.61
C TRP A 84 7.97 -6.07 -0.88
N LYS A 85 7.60 -7.26 -0.42
CA LYS A 85 6.43 -7.49 0.43
C LYS A 85 6.85 -8.27 1.68
N LEU A 86 6.63 -7.65 2.83
CA LEU A 86 6.91 -8.20 4.15
C LEU A 86 5.60 -8.71 4.75
N HIS A 87 5.57 -9.94 5.26
CA HIS A 87 4.50 -10.44 6.10
C HIS A 87 4.99 -10.54 7.55
N VAL A 88 4.22 -9.98 8.47
CA VAL A 88 4.43 -10.13 9.93
C VAL A 88 3.35 -10.97 10.59
N ARG A 89 2.32 -11.33 9.83
CA ARG A 89 1.24 -12.23 10.24
C ARG A 89 0.59 -12.78 8.98
N LEU A 90 0.34 -14.09 8.96
CA LEU A 90 -0.41 -14.71 7.89
C LEU A 90 -1.91 -14.70 8.19
N TYR A 91 -2.70 -14.46 7.15
CA TYR A 91 -4.13 -14.61 7.19
C TYR A 91 -4.55 -15.43 5.97
N SER A 92 -5.02 -16.65 6.23
CA SER A 92 -5.52 -17.55 5.18
C SER A 92 -7.04 -17.64 5.28
N GLN A 93 -7.71 -17.33 4.16
CA GLN A 93 -9.17 -17.51 4.06
C GLN A 93 -9.58 -18.98 4.15
N THR A 94 -8.67 -19.91 3.82
CA THR A 94 -8.93 -21.37 3.92
C THR A 94 -8.60 -21.92 5.30
N GLY A 95 -8.09 -21.08 6.22
CA GLY A 95 -7.59 -21.50 7.52
C GLY A 95 -6.27 -22.29 7.48
N ASN A 96 -5.72 -22.54 6.28
CA ASN A 96 -4.46 -23.26 6.11
C ASN A 96 -3.36 -22.29 5.66
N ASN A 97 -2.27 -22.24 6.42
CA ASN A 97 -1.08 -21.44 6.10
C ASN A 97 0.00 -22.25 5.36
N TYR A 98 -0.31 -23.47 4.94
CA TYR A 98 0.56 -24.36 4.14
C TYR A 98 1.96 -24.57 4.74
N GLY A 99 2.04 -24.64 6.08
CA GLY A 99 3.29 -24.82 6.81
C GLY A 99 4.11 -23.54 7.02
N PHE A 100 3.66 -22.40 6.50
CA PHE A 100 4.30 -21.11 6.75
C PHE A 100 3.82 -20.50 8.07
N GLY A 101 4.74 -19.78 8.72
CA GLY A 101 4.46 -18.90 9.84
C GLY A 101 5.15 -17.57 9.60
N ALA A 102 4.47 -16.48 9.96
CA ALA A 102 5.05 -15.15 9.98
C ALA A 102 4.71 -14.49 11.31
N SER A 103 5.72 -13.90 11.94
CA SER A 103 5.58 -13.04 13.11
C SER A 103 6.43 -11.78 12.91
N ARG A 104 6.37 -10.84 13.85
CA ARG A 104 7.31 -9.70 13.85
C ARG A 104 8.76 -10.14 14.10
N ASP A 105 8.95 -11.21 14.87
CA ASP A 105 10.28 -11.73 15.22
C ASP A 105 10.84 -12.65 14.12
N SER A 106 9.96 -13.30 13.36
CA SER A 106 10.30 -14.15 12.22
C SER A 106 9.39 -13.80 11.04
N PRO A 107 9.60 -12.63 10.40
CA PRO A 107 8.79 -12.21 9.27
C PRO A 107 9.20 -12.97 8.00
N LEU A 108 8.31 -12.98 7.01
CA LEU A 108 8.61 -13.45 5.66
C LEU A 108 8.78 -12.26 4.73
N LEU A 109 9.74 -12.33 3.80
CA LEU A 109 10.00 -11.25 2.84
C LEU A 109 10.08 -11.80 1.43
N PHE A 110 9.32 -11.21 0.50
CA PHE A 110 9.26 -11.64 -0.89
C PHE A 110 9.57 -10.50 -1.84
N GLN A 111 10.30 -10.80 -2.93
CA GLN A 111 10.48 -9.89 -4.06
C GLN A 111 9.37 -10.20 -5.07
N VAL A 112 8.27 -9.44 -5.01
CA VAL A 112 7.03 -9.76 -5.74
C VAL A 112 7.03 -9.36 -7.21
N GLU A 113 8.05 -8.65 -7.69
CA GLU A 113 8.21 -8.35 -9.12
C GLU A 113 8.96 -9.47 -9.85
N GLN A 114 9.77 -10.25 -9.13
CA GLN A 114 10.49 -11.43 -9.64
C GLN A 114 9.76 -12.73 -9.29
N ASP A 115 9.04 -12.75 -8.18
CA ASP A 115 8.31 -13.91 -7.68
C ASP A 115 6.89 -13.54 -7.23
N LEU A 116 6.01 -13.37 -8.23
CA LEU A 116 4.59 -13.03 -8.05
C LEU A 116 3.84 -13.99 -7.11
N GLY A 117 4.31 -15.24 -7.03
CA GLY A 117 3.69 -16.29 -6.23
C GLY A 117 4.16 -16.35 -4.78
N GLU A 118 5.06 -15.46 -4.34
CA GLU A 118 5.58 -15.41 -2.96
C GLU A 118 6.11 -16.79 -2.49
N ARG A 119 6.90 -17.46 -3.33
CA ARG A 119 7.41 -18.81 -3.12
C ARG A 119 8.75 -18.84 -2.41
N PHE A 120 9.60 -17.83 -2.64
CA PHE A 120 10.96 -17.79 -2.13
C PHE A 120 11.09 -16.72 -1.04
N ASP A 121 11.11 -17.13 0.23
CA ASP A 121 11.40 -16.23 1.34
C ASP A 121 12.86 -15.76 1.29
N ARG A 122 13.03 -14.44 1.31
CA ARG A 122 14.30 -13.71 1.23
C ARG A 122 14.67 -13.03 2.55
N ALA A 123 13.91 -13.24 3.63
CA ALA A 123 14.10 -12.50 4.89
C ALA A 123 15.53 -12.60 5.44
N LYS A 124 16.11 -13.82 5.42
CA LYS A 124 17.49 -14.07 5.87
C LYS A 124 18.57 -13.51 4.95
N GLU A 125 18.25 -13.31 3.67
CA GLU A 125 19.19 -12.76 2.68
C GLU A 125 19.19 -11.22 2.67
N GLN A 126 18.10 -10.61 3.14
CA GLN A 126 17.82 -9.19 3.01
C GLN A 126 17.45 -8.55 4.36
N GLU A 127 18.25 -8.82 5.39
CA GLU A 127 17.99 -8.36 6.76
C GLU A 127 17.82 -6.84 6.87
N ASN A 128 18.58 -6.07 6.09
CA ASN A 128 18.46 -4.61 6.03
C ASN A 128 17.08 -4.15 5.52
N VAL A 129 16.55 -4.85 4.51
CA VAL A 129 15.21 -4.57 3.95
C VAL A 129 14.14 -4.93 4.98
N VAL A 130 14.28 -6.08 5.65
CA VAL A 130 13.38 -6.49 6.74
C VAL A 130 13.36 -5.44 7.84
N ALA A 131 14.53 -5.01 8.34
CA ALA A 131 14.63 -4.02 9.41
C ALA A 131 13.99 -2.68 9.00
N HIS A 132 14.24 -2.22 7.77
CA HIS A 132 13.63 -0.99 7.25
C HIS A 132 12.10 -1.10 7.16
N MET A 133 11.58 -2.20 6.61
CA MET A 133 10.14 -2.39 6.45
C MET A 133 9.43 -2.59 7.80
N LEU A 134 10.05 -3.28 8.77
CA LEU A 134 9.53 -3.38 10.14
C LEU A 134 9.48 -2.01 10.83
N HIS A 135 10.49 -1.16 10.61
CA HIS A 135 10.45 0.22 11.11
C HIS A 135 9.28 1.01 10.48
N GLN A 136 9.09 0.92 9.16
CA GLN A 136 7.99 1.60 8.48
C GLN A 136 6.62 1.09 8.96
N LEU A 137 6.50 -0.21 9.24
CA LEU A 137 5.29 -0.80 9.80
C LEU A 137 4.97 -0.24 11.19
N ARG A 138 5.97 -0.18 12.09
CA ARG A 138 5.77 0.39 13.44
C ARG A 138 5.38 1.87 13.38
N ALA A 139 6.05 2.65 12.54
CA ALA A 139 5.73 4.07 12.38
C ALA A 139 4.28 4.28 11.91
N PHE A 140 3.79 3.43 10.99
CA PHE A 140 2.38 3.46 10.56
C PHE A 140 1.43 3.10 11.71
N GLU A 141 1.75 2.09 12.51
CA GLU A 141 0.94 1.73 13.68
C GLU A 141 0.86 2.86 14.72
N GLU A 142 1.99 3.49 15.01
CA GLU A 142 2.06 4.66 15.91
C GLU A 142 1.21 5.81 15.37
N GLN A 143 1.36 6.13 14.08
CA GLN A 143 0.56 7.18 13.42
C GLN A 143 -0.95 6.90 13.50
N VAL A 144 -1.39 5.67 13.22
CA VAL A 144 -2.82 5.29 13.30
C VAL A 144 -3.34 5.39 14.73
N LEU A 145 -2.53 5.06 15.73
CA LEU A 145 -2.90 5.20 17.14
C LEU A 145 -3.01 6.68 17.57
N GLU A 146 -2.10 7.52 17.09
CA GLU A 146 -2.07 8.96 17.39
C GLU A 146 -3.23 9.72 16.73
N GLU A 147 -3.48 9.47 15.44
CA GLU A 147 -4.59 10.09 14.71
C GLU A 147 -5.95 9.57 15.22
N GLY A 148 -5.97 8.33 15.72
CA GLY A 148 -7.16 7.66 16.21
C GLY A 148 -8.13 7.30 15.09
N THR A 149 -9.19 6.59 15.46
CA THR A 149 -10.32 6.34 14.54
C THR A 149 -11.42 7.36 14.77
N PHE A 150 -12.22 7.63 13.73
CA PHE A 150 -13.46 8.40 13.86
C PHE A 150 -14.33 7.93 15.05
N TRP A 151 -14.34 6.62 15.34
CA TRP A 151 -15.13 6.03 16.42
C TRP A 151 -14.58 6.30 17.83
N THR A 152 -13.29 6.63 17.93
CA THR A 152 -12.60 6.85 19.19
C THR A 152 -12.33 8.33 19.46
N SER A 153 -12.28 9.19 18.43
CA SER A 153 -11.99 10.62 18.58
C SER A 153 -13.17 11.45 19.08
N ASP A 154 -14.41 10.97 18.92
CA ASP A 154 -15.65 11.72 19.25
C ASP A 154 -16.28 11.38 20.62
N GLN A 155 -15.69 10.45 21.39
CA GLN A 155 -16.11 10.20 22.78
C GLN A 155 -15.49 11.18 23.79
N ALA A 156 -14.59 12.07 23.37
CA ALA A 156 -13.99 13.09 24.23
C ALA A 156 -14.76 14.42 24.24
N SER A 157 -15.83 14.56 23.44
CA SER A 157 -16.53 15.84 23.19
C SER A 157 -18.04 15.81 23.47
N ARG A 158 -18.55 14.84 24.24
CA ARG A 158 -19.96 14.81 24.69
C ARG A 158 -20.08 14.67 26.19
#